data_AF-A0A2D2DJN5-F1
#
_entry.id   AF-A0A2D2DJN5-F1
#
_cell.length_a   1.000
_cell.length_b   1.000
_cell.length_c   1.000
_cell.angle_alpha   90.00
_cell.angle_beta   90.00
_cell.angle_gamma   90.00
#
_symmetry.space_group_name_H-M   'P 1'
#
loop_
_entity.id
_entity.type
_entity.pdbx_description
1 polymer ?
#
loop_
_entity_poly.entity_id
_entity_poly.type
_entity_poly.pdbx_seq_one_letter_code
_entity_poly.pdbx_strand_id
1 'polypeptide(L)'
;MNKLLVTLIAGLFATSVYAQTPAATPAVVKAEASANKDIAKAEAKEAKAVAKADEKATKAAADATEKKTKAHSKAVKEHAEASTDVAKADPEDKMKAEAKAEKKVGKANLKAEKKMIKADEKAEKAAVEAGADKATAAAKTHEAKVEAASDVKKAAAKH
;
A
#
# COMPACT_ATOMS: atom_id res chain seq x y z
N MET A 1 10.50 6.81 -16.78
CA MET A 1 9.23 7.40 -17.27
C MET A 1 8.84 8.71 -16.55
N ASN A 2 9.58 9.18 -15.55
CA ASN A 2 9.26 10.42 -14.82
C ASN A 2 9.68 11.71 -15.55
N LYS A 3 10.49 11.62 -16.61
CA LYS A 3 10.93 12.80 -17.37
C LYS A 3 9.83 13.36 -18.28
N LEU A 4 8.93 12.49 -18.76
CA LEU A 4 7.78 12.87 -19.59
C LEU A 4 6.67 13.55 -18.79
N LEU A 5 6.41 13.11 -17.55
CA LEU A 5 5.46 13.79 -16.67
C LEU A 5 5.97 15.18 -16.25
N VAL A 6 7.28 15.32 -16.01
CA VAL A 6 7.90 16.61 -15.66
C VAL A 6 7.87 17.59 -16.85
N THR A 7 8.11 17.13 -18.08
CA THR A 7 7.98 18.01 -19.28
C THR A 7 6.53 18.34 -19.63
N LEU A 8 5.58 17.43 -19.36
CA LEU A 8 4.16 17.69 -19.63
C LEU A 8 3.57 18.72 -18.63
N ILE A 9 3.94 18.65 -17.35
CA ILE A 9 3.49 19.60 -16.33
C ILE A 9 4.15 20.98 -16.53
N ALA A 10 5.40 21.03 -16.99
CA ALA A 10 6.06 22.29 -17.35
C ALA A 10 5.52 22.91 -18.64
N GLY A 11 5.06 22.10 -19.60
CA GLY A 11 4.53 22.57 -20.89
C GLY A 11 3.05 22.99 -20.88
N LEU A 12 2.24 22.50 -19.93
CA LEU A 12 0.79 22.73 -19.93
C LEU A 12 0.38 24.14 -19.45
N PHE A 13 1.27 24.87 -18.77
CA PHE A 13 0.99 26.25 -18.33
C PHE A 13 1.32 27.33 -19.38
N ALA A 14 1.84 26.97 -20.56
CA ALA A 14 2.39 27.94 -21.51
C ALA A 14 1.48 28.31 -22.70
N THR A 15 0.31 27.69 -22.90
CA THR A 15 -0.42 27.81 -24.19
C THR A 15 -1.93 28.02 -24.16
N SER A 16 -2.53 28.55 -23.09
CA SER A 16 -3.94 28.98 -23.17
C SER A 16 -4.17 30.36 -22.57
N VAL A 17 -4.72 31.25 -23.41
CA VAL A 17 -5.22 32.61 -23.14
C VAL A 17 -4.19 33.75 -23.21
N TYR A 18 -3.99 34.26 -24.43
CA TYR A 18 -3.71 35.67 -24.67
C TYR A 18 -4.97 36.49 -24.33
N ALA A 19 -5.10 36.88 -23.06
CA ALA A 19 -5.98 37.96 -22.63
C ALA A 19 -5.29 38.69 -21.47
N GLN A 20 -4.59 39.78 -21.80
CA GLN A 20 -4.08 40.81 -20.89
C GLN A 20 -3.80 40.35 -19.45
N THR A 21 -2.79 39.51 -19.25
CA THR A 21 -2.20 39.33 -17.92
C THR A 21 -1.43 40.60 -17.55
N PRO A 22 -1.72 41.26 -16.41
CA PRO A 22 -0.85 42.34 -15.92
C PRO A 22 0.56 41.77 -15.79
N ALA A 23 1.57 42.54 -16.22
CA ALA A 23 2.96 42.13 -16.15
C ALA A 23 3.29 41.68 -14.70
N ALA A 24 3.80 40.45 -14.55
CA ALA A 24 4.13 39.90 -13.25
C ALA A 24 5.11 40.83 -12.52
N THR A 25 4.66 41.44 -11.42
CA THR A 25 5.50 42.34 -10.63
C THR A 25 6.59 41.53 -9.91
N PRO A 26 7.75 42.13 -9.57
CA PRO A 26 8.80 41.44 -8.82
C PRO A 26 8.31 40.78 -7.51
N ALA A 27 7.26 41.35 -6.89
CA ALA A 27 6.63 40.80 -5.70
C ALA A 27 5.86 39.49 -6.00
N VAL A 28 5.15 39.42 -7.13
CA VAL A 28 4.44 38.20 -7.57
C VAL A 28 5.44 37.10 -7.91
N VAL A 29 6.51 37.41 -8.66
CA VAL A 29 7.55 36.43 -9.00
C VAL A 29 8.23 35.84 -7.76
N LYS A 30 8.50 36.67 -6.74
CA LYS A 30 9.08 36.22 -5.47
C LYS A 30 8.10 35.35 -4.66
N ALA A 31 6.81 35.67 -4.70
CA ALA A 31 5.77 34.86 -4.06
C ALA A 31 5.65 33.49 -4.75
N GLU A 32 5.65 33.43 -6.08
CA GLU A 32 5.61 32.19 -6.86
C GLU A 32 6.84 31.31 -6.59
N ALA A 33 8.04 31.89 -6.53
CA ALA A 33 9.25 31.13 -6.21
C ALA A 33 9.20 30.52 -4.79
N SER A 34 8.64 31.24 -3.83
CA SER A 34 8.46 30.77 -2.45
C SER A 34 7.40 29.67 -2.37
N ALA A 35 6.25 29.88 -3.01
CA ALA A 35 5.17 28.91 -3.17
C ALA A 35 5.69 27.58 -3.77
N ASN A 36 6.43 27.65 -4.87
CA ASN A 36 7.01 26.47 -5.52
C ASN A 36 7.99 25.72 -4.60
N LYS A 37 8.77 26.43 -3.78
CA LYS A 37 9.68 25.82 -2.81
C LYS A 37 8.92 25.07 -1.72
N ASP A 38 7.81 25.61 -1.23
CA ASP A 38 7.03 24.97 -0.17
C ASP A 38 6.19 23.81 -0.69
N ILE A 39 5.63 23.92 -1.90
CA ILE A 39 5.00 22.80 -2.61
C ILE A 39 6.01 21.66 -2.80
N ALA A 40 7.22 21.95 -3.30
CA ALA A 40 8.24 20.92 -3.50
C ALA A 40 8.65 20.21 -2.20
N LYS A 41 8.72 20.93 -1.07
CA LYS A 41 8.95 20.32 0.25
C LYS A 41 7.78 19.43 0.68
N ALA A 42 6.54 19.85 0.43
CA ALA A 42 5.35 19.07 0.76
C ALA A 42 5.30 17.77 -0.05
N GLU A 43 5.52 17.84 -1.36
CA GLU A 43 5.60 16.68 -2.24
C GLU A 43 6.74 15.71 -1.85
N ALA A 44 7.90 16.24 -1.44
CA ALA A 44 8.98 15.41 -0.92
C ALA A 44 8.63 14.69 0.39
N LYS A 45 7.85 15.33 1.27
CA LYS A 45 7.34 14.70 2.50
C LYS A 45 6.28 13.64 2.18
N GLU A 46 5.38 13.91 1.24
CA GLU A 46 4.40 12.93 0.77
C GLU A 46 5.07 11.71 0.17
N ALA A 47 6.03 11.88 -0.75
CA ALA A 47 6.75 10.77 -1.35
C ALA A 47 7.43 9.88 -0.28
N LYS A 48 8.01 10.47 0.77
CA LYS A 48 8.59 9.72 1.90
C LYS A 48 7.52 8.99 2.71
N ALA A 49 6.37 9.62 2.95
CA ALA A 49 5.26 8.98 3.69
C ALA A 49 4.67 7.81 2.89
N VAL A 50 4.46 7.99 1.59
CA VAL A 50 3.99 6.96 0.66
C VAL A 50 4.97 5.78 0.65
N ALA A 51 6.26 6.04 0.49
CA ALA A 51 7.28 4.99 0.49
C ALA A 51 7.29 4.17 1.80
N LYS A 52 7.18 4.83 2.96
CA LYS A 52 7.09 4.15 4.26
C LYS A 52 5.82 3.32 4.41
N ALA A 53 4.68 3.84 3.93
CA ALA A 53 3.41 3.13 3.95
C ALA A 53 3.47 1.87 3.07
N ASP A 54 4.04 1.99 1.87
CA ASP A 54 4.26 0.86 0.95
C ASP A 54 5.19 -0.20 1.52
N GLU A 55 6.28 0.22 2.17
CA GLU A 55 7.21 -0.71 2.83
C GLU A 55 6.50 -1.53 3.92
N LYS A 56 5.68 -0.87 4.76
CA LYS A 56 4.90 -1.56 5.80
C LYS A 56 3.91 -2.56 5.21
N ALA A 57 3.13 -2.15 4.21
CA ALA A 57 2.16 -3.02 3.56
C ALA A 57 2.85 -4.22 2.89
N THR A 58 3.96 -3.99 2.19
CA THR A 58 4.75 -5.04 1.53
C THR A 58 5.31 -6.03 2.54
N LYS A 59 5.88 -5.55 3.65
CA LYS A 59 6.38 -6.42 4.73
C LYS A 59 5.27 -7.28 5.34
N ALA A 60 4.10 -6.69 5.60
CA ALA A 60 2.96 -7.43 6.11
C ALA A 60 2.46 -8.51 5.13
N ALA A 61 2.44 -8.23 3.83
CA ALA A 61 2.08 -9.20 2.80
C ALA A 61 3.11 -10.34 2.70
N ALA A 62 4.41 -10.05 2.79
CA ALA A 62 5.46 -11.06 2.82
C ALA A 62 5.36 -11.95 4.07
N ASP A 63 5.18 -11.33 5.24
CA ASP A 63 4.98 -12.03 6.51
C ASP A 63 3.71 -12.90 6.51
N ALA A 64 2.67 -12.49 5.80
CA ALA A 64 1.45 -13.28 5.65
C ALA A 64 1.70 -14.48 4.73
N THR A 65 2.34 -14.26 3.58
CA THR A 65 2.73 -15.33 2.65
C THR A 65 3.57 -16.40 3.34
N GLU A 66 4.59 -16.01 4.12
CA GLU A 66 5.41 -16.95 4.88
C GLU A 66 4.57 -17.78 5.87
N LYS A 67 3.66 -17.14 6.61
CA LYS A 67 2.78 -17.83 7.56
C LYS A 67 1.83 -18.80 6.85
N LYS A 68 1.29 -18.43 5.70
CA LYS A 68 0.43 -19.30 4.89
C LYS A 68 1.19 -20.53 4.40
N THR A 69 2.38 -20.33 3.82
CA THR A 69 3.23 -21.43 3.36
C THR A 69 3.55 -22.38 4.50
N LYS A 70 3.97 -21.86 5.67
CA LYS A 70 4.22 -22.70 6.86
C LYS A 70 2.98 -23.44 7.35
N ALA A 71 1.80 -22.82 7.29
CA ALA A 71 0.55 -23.47 7.68
C ALA A 71 0.18 -24.60 6.71
N HIS A 72 0.28 -24.34 5.41
CA HIS A 72 0.02 -25.30 4.35
C HIS A 72 0.99 -26.49 4.42
N SER A 73 2.30 -26.24 4.53
CA SER A 73 3.30 -27.32 4.65
C SER A 73 3.05 -28.21 5.87
N LYS A 74 2.60 -27.66 7.00
CA LYS A 74 2.23 -28.45 8.18
C LYS A 74 0.98 -29.31 7.93
N ALA A 75 -0.03 -28.78 7.26
CA ALA A 75 -1.21 -29.57 6.88
C ALA A 75 -0.85 -30.71 5.93
N VAL A 76 -0.05 -30.43 4.90
CA VAL A 76 0.44 -31.45 3.95
C VAL A 76 1.23 -32.55 4.68
N LYS A 77 2.07 -32.20 5.65
CA LYS A 77 2.79 -33.19 6.46
C LYS A 77 1.83 -34.07 7.28
N GLU A 78 0.84 -33.47 7.94
CA GLU A 78 -0.17 -34.23 8.68
C GLU A 78 -1.00 -35.14 7.75
N HIS A 79 -1.26 -34.70 6.52
CA HIS A 79 -1.89 -35.49 5.46
C HIS A 79 -1.05 -36.71 5.08
N ALA A 80 0.24 -36.50 4.80
CA ALA A 80 1.16 -37.57 4.43
C ALA A 80 1.33 -38.61 5.55
N GLU A 81 1.41 -38.16 6.80
CA GLU A 81 1.43 -39.06 7.97
C GLU A 81 0.11 -39.85 8.06
N ALA A 82 -1.04 -39.19 7.90
CA ALA A 82 -2.34 -39.87 7.93
C ALA A 82 -2.47 -40.93 6.83
N SER A 83 -2.03 -40.62 5.60
CA SER A 83 -2.00 -41.59 4.50
C SER A 83 -1.04 -42.74 4.78
N THR A 84 0.10 -42.48 5.43
CA THR A 84 1.06 -43.51 5.81
C THR A 84 0.46 -44.45 6.88
N ASP A 85 -0.25 -43.90 7.86
CA ASP A 85 -0.91 -44.68 8.91
C ASP A 85 -1.98 -45.61 8.33
N VAL A 86 -2.75 -45.13 7.34
CA VAL A 86 -3.72 -45.95 6.60
C VAL A 86 -3.04 -47.04 5.77
N ALA A 87 -1.96 -46.70 5.07
CA ALA A 87 -1.23 -47.66 4.22
C ALA A 87 -0.59 -48.80 5.02
N LYS A 88 -0.25 -48.56 6.29
CA LYS A 88 0.34 -49.56 7.20
C LYS A 88 -0.69 -50.36 8.01
N ALA A 89 -1.97 -50.01 7.94
CA ALA A 89 -3.01 -50.68 8.71
C ALA A 89 -3.36 -52.05 8.09
N ASP A 90 -3.62 -53.02 8.95
CA ASP A 90 -4.11 -54.33 8.54
C ASP A 90 -5.51 -54.22 7.89
N PRO A 91 -5.89 -55.15 6.99
CA PRO A 91 -7.16 -55.08 6.26
C PRO A 91 -8.40 -54.93 7.16
N GLU A 92 -8.41 -55.61 8.32
CA GLU A 92 -9.52 -55.57 9.28
C GLU A 92 -9.63 -54.23 10.01
N ASP A 93 -8.51 -53.52 10.20
CA ASP A 93 -8.44 -52.22 10.89
C ASP A 93 -8.47 -51.03 9.92
N LYS A 94 -8.40 -51.28 8.61
CA LYS A 94 -8.23 -50.26 7.58
C LYS A 94 -9.32 -49.19 7.60
N MET A 95 -10.59 -49.60 7.75
CA MET A 95 -11.72 -48.66 7.86
C MET A 95 -11.59 -47.72 9.07
N LYS A 96 -11.08 -48.23 10.20
CA LYS A 96 -10.85 -47.43 11.41
C LYS A 96 -9.65 -46.50 11.25
N ALA A 97 -8.61 -46.94 10.55
CA ALA A 97 -7.46 -46.13 10.20
C ALA A 97 -7.86 -44.96 9.28
N GLU A 98 -8.68 -45.23 8.26
CA GLU A 98 -9.23 -44.22 7.35
C GLU A 98 -10.05 -43.17 8.09
N ALA A 99 -10.96 -43.58 8.97
CA ALA A 99 -11.74 -42.63 9.79
C ALA A 99 -10.86 -41.75 10.70
N LYS A 100 -9.78 -42.30 11.28
CA LYS A 100 -8.81 -41.53 12.06
C LYS A 100 -8.00 -40.59 11.18
N ALA A 101 -7.61 -41.03 9.99
CA ALA A 101 -6.87 -40.25 9.02
C ALA A 101 -7.70 -39.04 8.54
N GLU A 102 -8.96 -39.25 8.14
CA GLU A 102 -9.88 -38.17 7.80
C GLU A 102 -10.03 -37.16 8.93
N LYS A 103 -10.18 -37.63 10.18
CA LYS A 103 -10.27 -36.73 11.35
C LYS A 103 -8.97 -35.94 11.57
N LYS A 104 -7.80 -36.56 11.36
CA LYS A 104 -6.48 -35.91 11.46
C LYS A 104 -6.35 -34.84 10.37
N VAL A 105 -6.64 -35.20 9.13
CA VAL A 105 -6.67 -34.31 7.96
C VAL A 105 -7.60 -33.12 8.16
N GLY A 106 -8.85 -33.36 8.57
CA GLY A 106 -9.82 -32.29 8.80
C GLY A 106 -9.34 -31.31 9.88
N LYS A 107 -8.75 -31.81 10.96
CA LYS A 107 -8.14 -30.96 12.00
C LYS A 107 -6.93 -30.19 11.50
N ALA A 108 -6.09 -30.80 10.67
CA ALA A 108 -4.92 -30.17 10.06
C ALA A 108 -5.34 -28.99 9.18
N ASN A 109 -6.32 -29.23 8.30
CA ASN A 109 -6.86 -28.23 7.38
C ASN A 109 -7.50 -27.08 8.13
N LEU A 110 -8.36 -27.35 9.12
CA LEU A 110 -8.99 -26.30 9.93
C LEU A 110 -7.96 -25.43 10.68
N LYS A 111 -6.88 -26.04 11.22
CA LYS A 111 -5.79 -25.29 11.85
C LYS A 111 -5.01 -24.45 10.84
N ALA A 112 -4.78 -24.97 9.64
CA ALA A 112 -4.06 -24.26 8.59
C ALA A 112 -4.89 -23.08 8.09
N GLU A 113 -6.15 -23.29 7.72
CA GLU A 113 -7.08 -22.25 7.29
C GLU A 113 -7.20 -21.13 8.33
N LYS A 114 -7.40 -21.45 9.61
CA LYS A 114 -7.46 -20.44 10.67
C LYS A 114 -6.19 -19.60 10.75
N LYS A 115 -5.01 -20.17 10.49
CA LYS A 115 -3.74 -19.42 10.45
C LYS A 115 -3.61 -18.58 9.18
N MET A 116 -4.07 -19.10 8.04
CA MET A 116 -4.06 -18.40 6.76
C MET A 116 -4.98 -17.17 6.82
N ILE A 117 -6.20 -17.33 7.31
CA ILE A 117 -7.17 -16.23 7.50
C ILE A 117 -6.60 -15.14 8.42
N LYS A 118 -6.01 -15.51 9.57
CA LYS A 118 -5.38 -14.54 10.48
C LYS A 118 -4.17 -13.83 9.87
N ALA A 119 -3.46 -14.48 8.95
CA ALA A 119 -2.34 -13.87 8.25
C ALA A 119 -2.86 -12.85 7.23
N ASP A 120 -3.93 -13.19 6.51
CA ASP A 120 -4.61 -12.29 5.58
C ASP A 120 -5.21 -11.07 6.27
N GLU A 121 -5.95 -11.27 7.35
CA GLU A 121 -6.55 -10.18 8.14
C GLU A 121 -5.50 -9.14 8.56
N LYS A 122 -4.30 -9.60 8.97
CA LYS A 122 -3.19 -8.71 9.34
C LYS A 122 -2.58 -8.00 8.14
N ALA A 123 -2.42 -8.68 7.01
CA ALA A 123 -1.91 -8.06 5.79
C ALA A 123 -2.90 -7.01 5.25
N GLU A 124 -4.19 -7.32 5.26
CA GLU A 124 -5.25 -6.41 4.84
C GLU A 124 -5.33 -5.19 5.76
N LYS A 125 -5.30 -5.38 7.09
CA LYS A 125 -5.23 -4.26 8.04
C LYS A 125 -4.04 -3.35 7.78
N ALA A 126 -2.86 -3.91 7.52
CA ALA A 126 -1.68 -3.12 7.19
C ALA A 126 -1.81 -2.38 5.85
N ALA A 127 -2.46 -2.98 4.85
CA ALA A 127 -2.74 -2.34 3.57
C ALA A 127 -3.73 -1.17 3.71
N VAL A 128 -4.78 -1.34 4.53
CA VAL A 128 -5.75 -0.27 4.84
C VAL A 128 -5.09 0.87 5.60
N GLU A 129 -4.28 0.58 6.62
CA GLU A 129 -3.50 1.59 7.35
C GLU A 129 -2.54 2.34 6.43
N ALA A 130 -1.83 1.63 5.55
CA ALA A 130 -0.97 2.25 4.55
C ALA A 130 -1.77 3.14 3.58
N GLY A 131 -2.96 2.72 3.16
CA GLY A 131 -3.87 3.54 2.35
C GLY A 131 -4.29 4.83 3.06
N ALA A 132 -4.64 4.75 4.35
CA ALA A 132 -4.99 5.91 5.17
C ALA A 132 -3.81 6.87 5.38
N ASP A 133 -2.61 6.35 5.61
CA ASP A 133 -1.38 7.15 5.73
C ASP A 133 -1.09 7.92 4.43
N LYS A 134 -1.23 7.26 3.28
CA LYS A 134 -1.06 7.89 1.96
C LYS A 134 -2.11 8.97 1.70
N ALA A 135 -3.38 8.69 1.97
CA ALA A 135 -4.46 9.67 1.81
C ALA A 135 -4.22 10.91 2.68
N THR A 136 -3.79 10.71 3.93
CA THR A 136 -3.43 11.80 4.84
C THR A 136 -2.24 12.61 4.33
N ALA A 137 -1.23 11.96 3.77
CA ALA A 137 -0.07 12.63 3.18
C ALA A 137 -0.48 13.48 1.95
N ALA A 138 -1.29 12.92 1.06
CA ALA A 138 -1.82 13.63 -0.11
C ALA A 138 -2.69 14.84 0.30
N ALA A 139 -3.53 14.69 1.33
CA ALA A 139 -4.34 15.79 1.86
C ALA A 139 -3.48 16.96 2.36
N LYS A 140 -2.39 16.66 3.09
CA LYS A 140 -1.45 17.69 3.57
C LYS A 140 -0.71 18.39 2.43
N THR A 141 -0.35 17.66 1.36
CA THR A 141 0.25 18.28 0.17
C THR A 141 -0.77 19.18 -0.54
N HIS A 142 -2.02 18.74 -0.65
CA HIS A 142 -3.08 19.55 -1.23
C HIS A 142 -3.30 20.84 -0.43
N GLU A 143 -3.34 20.76 0.91
CA GLU A 143 -3.41 21.93 1.79
C GLU A 143 -2.27 22.91 1.53
N ALA A 144 -1.02 22.41 1.46
CA ALA A 144 0.15 23.25 1.15
C ALA A 144 0.06 23.92 -0.24
N LYS A 145 -0.49 23.22 -1.26
CA LYS A 145 -0.74 23.78 -2.59
C LYS A 145 -1.79 24.89 -2.56
N VAL A 146 -2.87 24.71 -1.79
CA VAL A 146 -3.93 25.70 -1.63
C VAL A 146 -3.42 26.94 -0.89
N GLU A 147 -2.65 26.75 0.18
CA GLU A 147 -2.02 27.85 0.94
C GLU A 147 -1.05 28.64 0.05
N ALA A 148 -0.16 27.94 -0.65
CA ALA A 148 0.78 28.55 -1.58
C ALA A 148 0.08 29.37 -2.69
N ALA A 149 -1.00 28.83 -3.28
CA ALA A 149 -1.79 29.55 -4.28
C ALA A 149 -2.51 30.79 -3.70
N SER A 150 -2.97 30.71 -2.45
CA SER A 150 -3.58 31.84 -1.73
C SER A 150 -2.57 32.97 -1.52
N ASP A 151 -1.33 32.65 -1.16
CA ASP A 151 -0.30 33.65 -0.91
C ASP A 151 0.17 34.34 -2.20
N VAL A 152 0.26 33.61 -3.31
CA VAL A 152 0.51 34.22 -4.63
C VAL A 152 -0.62 35.17 -5.01
N LYS A 153 -1.90 34.78 -4.82
CA LYS A 153 -3.05 35.66 -5.08
C LYS A 153 -3.04 36.92 -4.21
N LYS A 154 -2.70 36.80 -2.91
CA LYS A 154 -2.55 37.96 -2.02
C LYS A 154 -1.41 38.89 -2.46
N ALA A 155 -0.31 38.35 -2.98
CA ALA A 155 0.79 39.16 -3.53
C ALA A 155 0.35 39.90 -4.80
N ALA A 156 -0.42 39.24 -5.68
CA ALA A 156 -0.96 39.85 -6.88
C ALA A 156 -1.98 40.96 -6.59
N ALA A 157 -2.82 40.80 -5.55
CA ALA A 157 -3.84 41.79 -5.18
C ALA A 157 -3.29 43.07 -4.52
N LYS A 158 -1.98 43.14 -4.23
CA LYS A 158 -1.32 44.32 -3.66
C LYS A 158 -0.75 45.27 -4.73
N HIS A 159 -0.97 44.97 -6.01
CA HIS A 159 -0.49 45.71 -7.18
C HIS A 159 -1.60 45.86 -8.20
#